data_AF-A0AA90SWM4-F1
#
_entry.id   AF-A0AA90SWM4-F1
#
_cell.length_a   1.000
_cell.length_b   1.000
_cell.length_c   1.000
_cell.angle_alpha   90.00
_cell.angle_beta   90.00
_cell.angle_gamma   90.00
#
_symmetry.space_group_name_H-M   'P 1'
#
loop_
_entity.id
_entity.type
_entity.pdbx_description
1 polymer ?
#
loop_
_entity_poly.entity_id
_entity_poly.type
_entity_poly.pdbx_seq_one_letter_code
_entity_poly.pdbx_strand_id
1 'polypeptide(L)'
;MERKNRLVFTRSNAAAKRKFDEAITILEYSVMLVEFFGLEEFNNIIAGQLRLILCETKNTRIKREKVTIDQSLIKKINPNPKLYPIKDPIQMSNVHITEDLFDYTKQRIELKLWRNQIIYKTDIEGEIQEIKIIDFIKETANKIGGTQAESSFPNKSNISDGHTKIMLRGIAKGLFKSIGRDYKKHASMNLSHIMQKIEQSTLGD
;
A
#
# COMPACT_ATOMS: atom_id res chain seq x y z
N MET A 1 15.72 -38.98 10.08
CA MET A 1 15.81 -38.08 11.27
C MET A 1 15.83 -36.65 10.75
N GLU A 2 14.73 -35.93 10.91
CA GLU A 2 14.51 -34.59 10.34
C GLU A 2 15.53 -33.57 10.86
N ARG A 3 16.27 -32.93 9.95
CA ARG A 3 16.95 -31.67 10.25
C ARG A 3 15.88 -30.58 10.30
N LYS A 4 15.43 -30.24 11.51
CA LYS A 4 14.64 -29.04 11.78
C LYS A 4 15.43 -27.81 11.32
N ASN A 5 15.12 -27.27 10.15
CA ASN A 5 15.53 -25.96 9.69
C ASN A 5 14.92 -24.89 10.60
N ARG A 6 15.49 -24.69 11.79
CA ARG A 6 15.16 -23.54 12.64
C ARG A 6 15.88 -22.32 12.09
N LEU A 7 15.12 -21.44 11.46
CA LEU A 7 15.57 -20.09 11.11
C LEU A 7 15.92 -19.33 12.39
N VAL A 8 17.21 -19.12 12.63
CA VAL A 8 17.71 -18.29 13.74
C VAL A 8 17.66 -16.83 13.28
N PHE A 9 16.69 -16.07 13.80
CA PHE A 9 16.57 -14.65 13.51
C PHE A 9 17.41 -13.84 14.50
N THR A 10 18.36 -13.04 14.00
CA THR A 10 19.09 -12.04 14.80
C THR A 10 18.15 -10.89 15.20
N ARG A 11 18.44 -10.22 16.35
CA ARG A 11 17.58 -9.19 16.97
C ARG A 11 17.06 -8.09 16.01
N SER A 12 17.79 -7.76 14.94
CA SER A 12 17.39 -6.75 13.95
C SER A 12 16.18 -7.17 13.10
N ASN A 13 16.06 -8.45 12.76
CA ASN A 13 15.02 -8.94 11.85
C ASN A 13 13.68 -9.10 12.57
N ALA A 14 13.70 -9.47 13.85
CA ALA A 14 12.49 -9.53 14.67
C ALA A 14 11.86 -8.14 14.87
N ALA A 15 12.68 -7.11 15.09
CA ALA A 15 12.20 -5.73 15.20
C ALA A 15 11.60 -5.22 13.88
N ALA A 16 12.26 -5.50 12.75
CA ALA A 16 11.71 -5.17 11.44
C ALA A 16 10.36 -5.87 11.20
N LYS A 17 10.26 -7.17 11.55
CA LYS A 17 9.02 -7.94 11.41
C LYS A 17 7.88 -7.34 12.22
N ARG A 18 8.14 -6.97 13.48
CA ARG A 18 7.12 -6.30 14.31
C ARG A 18 6.63 -5.00 13.66
N LYS A 19 7.54 -4.15 13.18
CA LYS A 19 7.18 -2.91 12.48
C LYS A 19 6.35 -3.16 11.22
N PHE A 20 6.69 -4.21 10.46
CA PHE A 20 5.91 -4.61 9.29
C PHE A 20 4.52 -5.11 9.68
N ASP A 21 4.43 -5.99 10.68
CA ASP A 21 3.15 -6.54 11.17
C ASP A 21 2.24 -5.43 11.72
N GLU A 22 2.81 -4.47 12.44
CA GLU A 22 2.12 -3.28 12.95
C GLU A 22 1.63 -2.38 11.82
N ALA A 23 2.48 -2.05 10.85
CA ALA A 23 2.11 -1.26 9.68
C ALA A 23 0.98 -1.91 8.87
N ILE A 24 1.02 -3.23 8.67
CA ILE A 24 -0.04 -3.98 8.00
C ILE A 24 -1.33 -3.94 8.83
N THR A 25 -1.25 -4.10 10.15
CA THR A 25 -2.42 -4.05 11.03
C THR A 25 -3.08 -2.67 10.98
N ILE A 26 -2.30 -1.58 11.05
CA ILE A 26 -2.79 -0.20 10.89
C ILE A 26 -3.47 -0.04 9.53
N LEU A 27 -2.85 -0.55 8.46
CA LEU A 27 -3.43 -0.51 7.12
C LEU A 27 -4.77 -1.26 7.04
N GLU A 28 -4.88 -2.46 7.64
CA GLU A 28 -6.13 -3.24 7.71
C GLU A 28 -7.25 -2.48 8.43
N TYR A 29 -6.96 -1.93 9.62
CA TYR A 29 -7.91 -1.09 10.35
C TYR A 29 -8.32 0.14 9.54
N SER A 30 -7.37 0.81 8.89
CA SER A 30 -7.64 2.03 8.13
C SER A 30 -8.56 1.73 6.93
N VAL A 31 -8.30 0.65 6.19
CA VAL A 31 -9.18 0.22 5.08
C VAL A 31 -10.57 -0.13 5.61
N MET A 32 -10.67 -0.86 6.72
CA MET A 32 -11.95 -1.19 7.36
C MET A 32 -12.74 0.05 7.81
N LEU A 33 -12.06 1.03 8.41
CA LEU A 33 -12.69 2.27 8.88
C LEU A 33 -13.25 3.10 7.73
N VAL A 34 -12.55 3.16 6.60
CA VAL A 34 -13.08 3.79 5.38
C VAL A 34 -14.27 3.01 4.83
N GLU A 35 -14.17 1.68 4.72
CA GLU A 35 -15.21 0.86 4.05
C GLU A 35 -16.50 0.72 4.85
N PHE A 36 -16.42 0.52 6.16
CA PHE A 36 -17.59 0.22 6.98
C PHE A 36 -18.19 1.46 7.61
N PHE A 37 -17.40 2.52 7.81
CA PHE A 37 -17.81 3.72 8.54
C PHE A 37 -17.68 5.00 7.72
N GLY A 38 -17.15 4.95 6.49
CA GLY A 38 -17.04 6.13 5.63
C GLY A 38 -16.06 7.19 6.14
N LEU A 39 -15.15 6.83 7.05
CA LEU A 39 -14.20 7.77 7.66
C LEU A 39 -13.06 8.09 6.69
N GLU A 40 -13.30 9.05 5.79
CA GLU A 40 -12.43 9.33 4.65
C GLU A 40 -11.03 9.80 5.03
N GLU A 41 -10.84 10.35 6.23
CA GLU A 41 -9.55 10.79 6.76
C GLU A 41 -8.55 9.62 6.83
N PHE A 42 -9.03 8.39 6.97
CA PHE A 42 -8.17 7.20 6.99
C PHE A 42 -7.55 6.88 5.63
N ASN A 43 -8.02 7.47 4.52
CA ASN A 43 -7.32 7.36 3.22
C ASN A 43 -5.89 7.95 3.30
N ASN A 44 -5.69 8.95 4.14
CA ASN A 44 -4.38 9.54 4.43
C ASN A 44 -3.44 8.53 5.07
N ILE A 45 -3.96 7.78 6.04
CA ILE A 45 -3.23 6.73 6.74
C ILE A 45 -2.94 5.57 5.78
N ILE A 46 -3.90 5.18 4.94
CA ILE A 46 -3.70 4.17 3.90
C ILE A 46 -2.53 4.55 2.98
N ALA A 47 -2.52 5.77 2.44
CA ALA A 47 -1.44 6.23 1.56
C ALA A 47 -0.07 6.23 2.27
N GLY A 48 -0.02 6.73 3.50
CA GLY A 48 1.21 6.75 4.31
C GLY A 48 1.74 5.34 4.60
N GLN A 49 0.88 4.41 5.01
CA GLN A 49 1.27 3.03 5.28
C GLN A 49 1.69 2.29 4.01
N LEU A 50 0.98 2.47 2.89
CA LEU A 50 1.39 1.90 1.60
C LEU A 50 2.77 2.40 1.18
N ARG A 51 3.05 3.70 1.33
CA ARG A 51 4.38 4.25 1.05
C ARG A 51 5.45 3.62 1.93
N LEU A 52 5.23 3.57 3.24
CA LEU A 52 6.17 2.98 4.21
C LEU A 52 6.46 1.51 3.89
N ILE A 53 5.41 0.75 3.58
CA ILE A 53 5.50 -0.70 3.33
C ILE A 53 6.13 -0.99 1.97
N LEU A 54 5.76 -0.24 0.93
CA LEU A 54 6.04 -0.59 -0.47
C LEU A 54 6.99 0.34 -1.18
N CYS A 55 7.15 1.61 -0.81
CA CYS A 55 7.77 2.63 -1.67
C CYS A 55 8.90 3.43 -1.00
N GLU A 56 9.20 3.17 0.27
CA GLU A 56 10.18 3.95 1.01
C GLU A 56 11.58 3.81 0.42
N THR A 57 12.22 4.94 0.13
CA THR A 57 13.55 5.01 -0.47
C THR A 57 14.38 6.06 0.24
N LYS A 58 15.63 5.73 0.57
CA LYS A 58 16.59 6.68 1.15
C LYS A 58 17.65 7.03 0.12
N ASN A 59 17.77 8.32 -0.19
CA ASN A 59 18.90 8.83 -0.96
C ASN A 59 20.10 8.98 -0.02
N THR A 60 21.23 8.37 -0.37
CA THR A 60 22.48 8.47 0.38
C THR A 60 23.67 8.64 -0.56
N ARG A 61 24.86 8.89 -0.01
CA ARG A 61 26.09 8.92 -0.78
C ARG A 61 26.98 7.75 -0.36
N ILE A 62 27.37 6.92 -1.32
CA ILE A 62 28.37 5.88 -1.12
C ILE A 62 29.57 6.28 -1.97
N LYS A 63 30.71 6.52 -1.33
CA LYS A 63 31.97 6.89 -2.03
C LYS A 63 31.80 8.02 -3.06
N ARG A 64 31.06 9.08 -2.70
CA ARG A 64 30.72 10.28 -3.50
C ARG A 64 29.65 10.09 -4.58
N GLU A 65 29.19 8.87 -4.86
CA GLU A 65 28.06 8.62 -5.76
C GLU A 65 26.74 8.72 -5.01
N LYS A 66 25.74 9.40 -5.61
CA LYS A 66 24.36 9.40 -5.10
C LYS A 66 23.74 8.03 -5.37
N VAL A 67 23.35 7.33 -4.32
CA VAL A 67 22.71 6.01 -4.39
C VAL A 67 21.33 6.08 -3.73
N THR A 68 20.32 5.55 -4.41
CA THR A 68 18.98 5.36 -3.85
C THR A 68 18.85 3.96 -3.28
N ILE A 69 18.66 3.85 -1.97
CA ILE A 69 18.48 2.58 -1.27
C ILE A 69 17.00 2.35 -1.01
N ASP A 70 16.51 1.17 -1.40
CA ASP A 70 15.17 0.70 -1.07
C ASP A 70 15.07 0.37 0.42
N GLN A 71 14.23 1.12 1.14
CA GLN A 71 14.03 1.02 2.59
C GLN A 71 12.62 0.53 2.94
N SER A 72 11.84 0.11 1.95
CA SER A 72 10.49 -0.43 2.12
C SER A 72 10.48 -1.55 3.16
N LEU A 73 9.48 -1.53 4.05
CA LEU A 73 9.40 -2.52 5.13
C LEU A 73 9.28 -3.95 4.57
N ILE A 74 8.56 -4.13 3.46
CA ILE A 74 8.37 -5.46 2.87
C ILE A 74 9.72 -6.11 2.48
N LYS A 75 10.69 -5.35 1.96
CA LYS A 75 12.02 -5.87 1.61
C LYS A 75 12.88 -6.23 2.81
N LYS A 76 12.65 -5.58 3.95
CA LYS A 76 13.35 -5.89 5.21
C LYS A 76 12.93 -7.25 5.78
N ILE A 77 11.74 -7.74 5.42
CA ILE A 77 11.21 -9.04 5.86
C ILE A 77 11.44 -10.12 4.81
N ASN A 78 11.18 -9.78 3.55
CA ASN A 78 11.37 -10.65 2.41
C ASN A 78 12.25 -9.92 1.38
N PRO A 79 13.52 -10.31 1.20
CA PRO A 79 14.44 -9.65 0.26
C PRO A 79 13.92 -9.60 -1.18
N ASN A 80 13.13 -10.60 -1.59
CA ASN A 80 12.58 -10.76 -2.93
C ASN A 80 11.04 -10.86 -2.88
N PRO A 81 10.34 -9.79 -2.47
CA PRO A 81 8.90 -9.82 -2.35
C PRO A 81 8.26 -9.86 -3.73
N LYS A 82 7.24 -10.71 -3.86
CA LYS A 82 6.47 -10.87 -5.09
C LYS A 82 5.00 -10.54 -4.83
N LEU A 83 4.39 -9.76 -5.71
CA LEU A 83 3.01 -9.29 -5.60
C LEU A 83 2.24 -9.59 -6.89
N TYR A 84 0.91 -9.72 -6.78
CA TYR A 84 0.07 -9.93 -7.97
C TYR A 84 0.15 -8.72 -8.92
N PRO A 85 0.27 -8.94 -10.23
CA PRO A 85 0.32 -7.87 -11.22
C PRO A 85 -1.04 -7.18 -11.37
N ILE A 86 -1.05 -5.98 -11.94
CA ILE A 86 -2.29 -5.27 -12.30
C ILE A 86 -2.97 -6.04 -13.46
N LYS A 87 -4.30 -6.04 -13.52
CA LYS A 87 -5.05 -6.62 -14.65
C LYS A 87 -4.76 -5.86 -15.95
N ASP A 88 -5.26 -4.63 -16.01
CA ASP A 88 -5.06 -3.67 -17.10
C ASP A 88 -4.96 -2.26 -16.50
N PRO A 89 -4.17 -1.34 -17.11
CA PRO A 89 -4.15 0.05 -16.67
C PRO A 89 -5.52 0.71 -16.78
N ILE A 90 -5.94 1.44 -15.75
CA ILE A 90 -7.21 2.17 -15.76
C ILE A 90 -7.10 3.36 -16.71
N GLN A 91 -8.02 3.52 -17.67
CA GLN A 91 -8.15 4.72 -18.50
C GLN A 91 -9.24 5.65 -17.92
N MET A 92 -8.93 6.90 -17.57
CA MET A 92 -9.94 7.81 -16.98
C MET A 92 -11.00 8.30 -17.96
N SER A 93 -10.76 8.21 -19.27
CA SER A 93 -11.76 8.58 -20.29
C SER A 93 -13.01 7.70 -20.23
N ASN A 94 -12.96 6.58 -19.50
CA ASN A 94 -14.05 5.63 -19.34
C ASN A 94 -14.10 5.07 -17.91
N VAL A 95 -15.28 5.20 -17.27
CA VAL A 95 -15.88 4.16 -16.42
C VAL A 95 -15.47 4.07 -14.94
N HIS A 96 -16.49 3.72 -14.16
CA HIS A 96 -16.51 3.12 -12.83
C HIS A 96 -15.24 2.35 -12.44
N ILE A 97 -14.41 2.96 -11.59
CA ILE A 97 -13.23 2.31 -11.01
C ILE A 97 -13.68 1.33 -9.93
N THR A 98 -13.19 0.09 -10.01
CA THR A 98 -13.41 -0.91 -8.97
C THR A 98 -12.15 -1.10 -8.13
N GLU A 99 -12.31 -1.65 -6.94
CA GLU A 99 -11.17 -1.97 -6.06
C GLU A 99 -10.43 -3.25 -6.50
N ASP A 100 -10.94 -3.98 -7.50
CA ASP A 100 -10.36 -5.23 -7.99
C ASP A 100 -9.31 -4.99 -9.09
N LEU A 101 -8.22 -4.34 -8.68
CA LEU A 101 -7.15 -3.84 -9.55
C LEU A 101 -6.18 -4.92 -10.05
N PHE A 102 -6.06 -6.04 -9.35
CA PHE A 102 -4.97 -7.02 -9.55
C PHE A 102 -5.45 -8.34 -10.12
N ASP A 103 -4.62 -8.94 -10.96
CA ASP A 103 -4.86 -10.23 -11.57
C ASP A 103 -4.35 -11.34 -10.65
N TYR A 104 -5.27 -11.97 -9.92
CA TYR A 104 -4.95 -13.07 -9.00
C TYR A 104 -4.75 -14.42 -9.71
N THR A 105 -5.02 -14.51 -11.01
CA THR A 105 -4.80 -15.72 -11.81
C THR A 105 -3.36 -15.80 -12.32
N LYS A 106 -2.69 -14.65 -12.45
CA LYS A 106 -1.29 -14.55 -12.88
C LYS A 106 -0.31 -14.82 -11.74
N GLN A 107 0.91 -15.22 -12.11
CA GLN A 107 2.00 -15.38 -11.17
C GLN A 107 2.40 -14.02 -10.57
N ARG A 108 2.71 -14.02 -9.26
CA ARG A 108 3.23 -12.85 -8.57
C ARG A 108 4.58 -12.42 -9.16
N ILE A 109 4.73 -11.12 -9.43
CA ILE A 109 5.93 -10.51 -10.03
C ILE A 109 6.76 -9.77 -8.97
N GLU A 110 8.04 -9.56 -9.25
CA GLU A 110 8.96 -8.89 -8.33
C GLU A 110 8.55 -7.44 -8.04
N LEU A 111 8.76 -6.99 -6.80
CA LEU A 111 8.37 -5.65 -6.36
C LEU A 111 8.92 -4.51 -7.24
N LYS A 112 10.12 -4.65 -7.82
CA LYS A 112 10.67 -3.63 -8.73
C LYS A 112 9.82 -3.50 -10.00
N LEU A 113 9.42 -4.61 -10.60
CA LEU A 113 8.53 -4.62 -11.75
C LEU A 113 7.14 -4.14 -11.35
N TRP A 114 6.64 -4.65 -10.22
CA TRP A 114 5.32 -4.31 -9.70
C TRP A 114 5.14 -2.80 -9.51
N ARG A 115 6.09 -2.14 -8.84
CA ARG A 115 6.10 -0.68 -8.61
C ARG A 115 6.03 0.14 -9.89
N ASN A 116 6.61 -0.37 -10.97
CA ASN A 116 6.72 0.31 -12.26
C ASN A 116 5.57 -0.03 -13.22
N GLN A 117 4.62 -0.88 -12.83
CA GLN A 117 3.42 -1.09 -13.62
C GLN A 117 2.61 0.20 -13.69
N ILE A 118 2.03 0.46 -14.87
CA ILE A 118 1.11 1.58 -15.07
C ILE A 118 -0.22 1.22 -14.42
N ILE A 119 -0.63 1.98 -13.42
CA ILE A 119 -1.92 1.81 -12.74
C ILE A 119 -3.01 2.63 -13.41
N TYR A 120 -2.62 3.72 -14.05
CA TYR A 120 -3.55 4.72 -14.55
C TYR A 120 -2.97 5.42 -15.79
N LYS A 121 -3.82 5.65 -16.79
CA LYS A 121 -3.55 6.45 -17.98
C LYS A 121 -4.60 7.55 -18.13
N THR A 122 -4.15 8.75 -18.48
CA THR A 122 -5.05 9.88 -18.80
C THR A 122 -4.56 10.63 -20.00
N ASP A 123 -5.51 11.16 -20.76
CA ASP A 123 -5.23 12.15 -21.77
C ASP A 123 -5.21 13.54 -21.10
N ILE A 124 -4.13 14.28 -21.30
CA ILE A 124 -4.04 15.69 -20.95
C ILE A 124 -3.53 16.43 -22.18
N GLU A 125 -4.35 17.32 -22.73
CA GLU A 125 -4.00 18.16 -23.88
C GLU A 125 -3.55 17.36 -25.12
N GLY A 126 -4.08 16.15 -25.31
CA GLY A 126 -3.74 15.27 -26.43
C GLY A 126 -2.51 14.39 -26.18
N GLU A 127 -1.90 14.46 -25.00
CA GLU A 127 -0.81 13.57 -24.58
C GLU A 127 -1.30 12.53 -23.55
N ILE A 128 -1.03 11.25 -23.84
CA ILE A 128 -1.29 10.17 -22.88
C ILE A 128 -0.22 10.19 -21.80
N GLN A 129 -0.64 10.51 -20.59
CA GLN A 129 0.16 10.42 -19.39
C GLN A 129 -0.07 9.08 -18.70
N GLU A 130 1.03 8.39 -18.39
CA GLU A 130 1.02 7.11 -17.72
C GLU A 130 1.57 7.24 -16.30
N ILE A 131 0.79 6.77 -15.33
CA ILE A 131 1.13 6.87 -13.91
C ILE A 131 1.44 5.48 -13.38
N LYS A 132 2.64 5.33 -12.80
CA LYS A 132 3.08 4.08 -12.17
C LYS A 132 2.50 3.95 -10.77
N ILE A 133 2.40 2.71 -10.27
CA ILE A 133 1.95 2.44 -8.89
C ILE A 133 2.79 3.22 -7.87
N ILE A 134 4.12 3.21 -8.02
CA ILE A 134 5.01 3.88 -7.05
C ILE A 134 4.78 5.39 -7.01
N ASP A 135 4.58 6.01 -8.18
CA ASP A 135 4.39 7.45 -8.29
C ASP A 135 3.03 7.83 -7.70
N PHE A 136 1.97 7.07 -8.03
CA PHE A 136 0.65 7.23 -7.42
C PHE A 136 0.68 7.18 -5.88
N ILE A 137 1.32 6.16 -5.29
CA ILE A 137 1.40 6.02 -3.83
C ILE A 137 2.19 7.18 -3.20
N LYS A 138 3.35 7.51 -3.77
CA LYS A 138 4.22 8.57 -3.22
C LYS A 138 3.55 9.92 -3.27
N GLU A 139 2.92 10.25 -4.38
CA GLU A 139 2.25 11.53 -4.55
C GLU A 139 1.03 11.67 -3.64
N THR A 140 0.21 10.63 -3.55
CA THR A 140 -0.95 10.63 -2.67
C THR A 140 -0.51 10.82 -1.21
N ALA A 141 0.54 10.11 -0.77
CA ALA A 141 1.09 10.28 0.57
C ALA A 141 1.71 11.68 0.82
N ASN A 142 2.33 12.30 -0.18
CA ASN A 142 2.96 13.62 -0.06
C ASN A 142 1.94 14.77 -0.02
N LYS A 143 0.90 14.73 -0.89
CA LYS A 143 -0.18 15.73 -0.91
C LYS A 143 -0.85 15.88 0.46
N ILE A 144 -0.97 14.76 1.16
CA ILE A 144 -1.64 14.64 2.45
C ILE A 144 -0.73 15.10 3.62
N GLY A 145 0.58 14.97 3.48
CA GLY A 145 1.57 15.36 4.51
C GLY A 145 1.95 16.84 4.50
N GLY A 146 1.27 17.69 3.73
CA GLY A 146 1.56 19.14 3.63
C GLY A 146 2.93 19.48 3.01
N THR A 147 3.65 18.49 2.49
CA THR A 147 4.96 18.70 1.88
C THR A 147 4.74 19.04 0.40
N GLN A 148 5.05 20.28 -0.01
CA GLN A 148 5.19 20.63 -1.43
C GLN A 148 6.43 19.91 -1.99
N ALA A 149 6.31 18.60 -2.22
CA ALA A 149 7.24 17.92 -3.10
C ALA A 149 6.91 18.35 -4.53
N GLU A 150 7.94 18.68 -5.32
CA GLU A 150 7.82 18.88 -6.77
C GLU A 150 7.06 17.68 -7.35
N SER A 151 5.80 17.89 -7.74
CA SER A 151 4.96 16.82 -8.24
C SER A 151 5.44 16.41 -9.63
N SER A 152 5.78 15.15 -9.80
CA SER A 152 5.98 14.57 -11.13
C SER A 152 4.67 14.50 -11.92
N PHE A 153 3.51 14.60 -11.25
CA PHE A 153 2.23 14.80 -11.92
C PHE A 153 2.15 16.18 -12.56
N PRO A 154 1.86 16.24 -13.86
CA PRO A 154 1.45 17.47 -14.53
C PRO A 154 0.13 17.95 -13.92
N ASN A 155 0.09 19.24 -13.53
CA ASN A 155 -1.06 20.03 -13.12
C ASN A 155 -2.14 19.34 -12.27
N LYS A 156 -2.24 19.76 -10.99
CA LYS A 156 -3.40 19.61 -10.06
C LYS A 156 -4.55 18.70 -10.55
N SER A 157 -4.30 17.39 -10.50
CA SER A 157 -5.29 16.30 -10.33
C SER A 157 -6.58 16.37 -11.15
N ASN A 158 -6.52 15.89 -12.40
CA ASN A 158 -7.69 15.38 -13.13
C ASN A 158 -8.17 14.00 -12.62
N ILE A 159 -7.48 13.40 -11.63
CA ILE A 159 -8.00 12.24 -10.90
C ILE A 159 -8.97 12.78 -9.84
N SER A 160 -10.26 12.46 -9.96
CA SER A 160 -11.22 12.82 -8.90
C SER A 160 -10.79 12.24 -7.56
N ASP A 161 -11.02 12.97 -6.46
CA ASP A 161 -10.67 12.48 -5.12
C ASP A 161 -11.32 11.11 -4.82
N GLY A 162 -12.52 10.86 -5.36
CA GLY A 162 -13.19 9.56 -5.28
C GLY A 162 -12.39 8.42 -5.91
N HIS A 163 -11.82 8.65 -7.09
CA HIS A 163 -11.00 7.65 -7.79
C HIS A 163 -9.70 7.34 -7.04
N THR A 164 -9.05 8.37 -6.49
CA THR A 164 -7.85 8.19 -5.66
C THR A 164 -8.13 7.29 -4.45
N LYS A 165 -9.25 7.52 -3.76
CA LYS A 165 -9.66 6.73 -2.59
C LYS A 165 -9.90 5.26 -2.94
N ILE A 166 -10.61 4.98 -4.03
CA ILE A 166 -10.87 3.61 -4.51
C ILE A 166 -9.56 2.91 -4.86
N MET A 167 -8.66 3.59 -5.58
CA MET A 167 -7.37 3.02 -5.98
C MET A 167 -6.49 2.69 -4.77
N LEU A 168 -6.43 3.57 -3.76
CA LEU A 168 -5.67 3.31 -2.53
C LEU A 168 -6.16 2.03 -1.82
N ARG A 169 -7.48 1.87 -1.67
CA ARG A 169 -8.06 0.66 -1.06
C ARG A 169 -7.81 -0.59 -1.91
N GLY A 170 -7.95 -0.48 -3.23
CA GLY A 170 -7.62 -1.56 -4.15
C GLY A 170 -6.16 -2.01 -4.03
N ILE A 171 -5.21 -1.07 -3.97
CA ILE A 171 -3.78 -1.34 -3.73
C ILE A 171 -3.57 -2.06 -2.39
N ALA A 172 -4.20 -1.58 -1.31
CA ALA A 172 -4.10 -2.20 0.00
C ALA A 172 -4.64 -3.64 0.02
N LYS A 173 -5.81 -3.88 -0.59
CA LYS A 173 -6.39 -5.23 -0.73
C LYS A 173 -5.52 -6.17 -1.56
N GLY A 174 -4.97 -5.67 -2.67
CA GLY A 174 -4.02 -6.41 -3.49
C GLY A 174 -2.74 -6.78 -2.73
N LEU A 175 -2.24 -5.88 -1.89
CA LEU A 175 -1.12 -6.15 -0.98
C LEU A 175 -1.48 -7.25 0.02
N PHE A 176 -2.61 -7.15 0.74
CA PHE A 176 -3.04 -8.15 1.71
C PHE A 176 -3.08 -9.55 1.09
N LYS A 177 -3.73 -9.67 -0.07
CA LYS A 177 -3.81 -10.95 -0.79
C LYS A 177 -2.44 -11.45 -1.25
N SER A 178 -1.55 -10.55 -1.69
CA SER A 178 -0.18 -10.91 -2.11
C SER A 178 0.66 -11.49 -0.97
N ILE A 179 0.43 -11.05 0.27
CA ILE A 179 1.12 -11.54 1.48
C ILE A 179 0.35 -12.66 2.21
N GLY A 180 -0.73 -13.18 1.61
CA GLY A 180 -1.50 -14.29 2.17
C GLY A 180 -2.44 -13.92 3.31
N ARG A 181 -2.85 -12.65 3.42
CA ARG A 181 -3.87 -12.20 4.37
C ARG A 181 -5.24 -12.13 3.73
N ASP A 182 -6.24 -12.64 4.44
CA ASP A 182 -7.65 -12.54 4.06
C ASP A 182 -8.26 -11.30 4.71
N TYR A 183 -8.41 -10.24 3.93
CA TYR A 183 -8.96 -8.98 4.41
C TYR A 183 -10.36 -9.13 5.01
N LYS A 184 -11.25 -9.94 4.42
CA LYS A 184 -12.63 -10.08 4.92
C LYS A 184 -12.63 -10.70 6.32
N LYS A 185 -11.83 -11.75 6.50
CA LYS A 185 -11.66 -12.41 7.80
C LYS A 185 -11.06 -11.44 8.82
N HIS A 186 -10.00 -10.72 8.45
CA HIS A 186 -9.33 -9.78 9.35
C HIS A 186 -10.21 -8.60 9.71
N ALA A 187 -10.96 -8.02 8.77
CA ALA A 187 -11.90 -6.94 9.03
C ALA A 187 -13.00 -7.38 10.02
N SER A 188 -13.55 -8.59 9.86
CA SER A 188 -14.52 -9.14 10.81
C SER A 188 -13.94 -9.32 12.21
N MET A 189 -12.73 -9.84 12.32
CA MET A 189 -12.03 -9.99 13.60
C MET A 189 -11.74 -8.63 14.25
N ASN A 190 -11.27 -7.65 13.48
CA ASN A 190 -10.98 -6.31 13.94
C ASN A 190 -12.24 -5.59 14.42
N LEU A 191 -13.35 -5.71 13.69
CA LEU A 191 -14.64 -5.16 14.10
C LEU A 191 -15.14 -5.79 15.41
N SER A 192 -15.06 -7.11 15.52
CA SER A 192 -15.45 -7.84 16.74
C SER A 192 -14.61 -7.38 17.94
N HIS A 193 -13.30 -7.19 17.75
CA HIS A 193 -12.41 -6.69 18.78
C HIS A 193 -12.77 -5.26 19.22
N ILE A 194 -13.09 -4.36 18.27
CA ILE A 194 -13.54 -3.00 18.59
C ILE A 194 -14.84 -3.05 19.41
N MET A 195 -15.84 -3.83 18.97
CA MET A 195 -17.11 -3.95 19.68
C MET A 195 -16.92 -4.45 21.11
N GLN A 196 -16.13 -5.51 21.30
CA GLN A 196 -15.81 -6.05 22.62
C GLN A 196 -15.12 -5.00 23.51
N LYS A 197 -14.23 -4.18 22.95
CA LYS A 197 -13.54 -3.12 23.70
C LYS A 197 -14.49 -1.99 24.10
N ILE A 198 -15.45 -1.65 23.25
CA ILE A 198 -16.50 -0.68 23.57
C ILE A 198 -17.38 -1.20 24.71
N GLU A 199 -17.86 -2.45 24.62
CA GLU A 199 -18.67 -3.08 25.67
C GLU A 199 -17.94 -3.09 27.03
N GLN A 200 -16.64 -3.44 27.03
CA GLN A 200 -15.79 -3.42 28.22
C GLN A 200 -15.64 -2.01 28.81
N SER A 201 -15.56 -0.98 27.96
CA SER A 201 -15.47 0.41 28.43
C SER A 201 -16.80 0.92 29.00
N THR A 202 -17.94 0.44 28.49
CA THR A 202 -19.28 0.85 28.96
C THR A 202 -19.75 0.12 30.21
N LEU A 203 -19.14 -1.03 30.56
CA LEU A 203 -19.43 -1.81 31.77
C LEU A 203 -18.49 -1.45 32.95
N GLY A 204 -17.52 -0.58 32.72
CA GLY A 204 -16.57 -0.09 33.72
C GLY A 204 -16.97 1.25 34.37
N ASP A 205 -18.10 1.82 33.96
CA ASP A 205 -18.80 2.96 34.58
C ASP A 205 -20.04 2.46 35.35
#